data_AF-A0AAX0AX67-F1
#
_entry.id   AF-A0AAX0AX67-F1
#
_cell.length_a   1.000
_cell.length_b   1.000
_cell.length_c   1.000
_cell.angle_alpha   90.00
_cell.angle_beta   90.00
_cell.angle_gamma   90.00
#
_symmetry.space_group_name_H-M   'P 1'
#
loop_
_entity.id
_entity.type
_entity.pdbx_description
1 polymer ?
#
loop_
_entity_poly.entity_id
_entity_poly.type
_entity_poly.pdbx_seq_one_letter_code
_entity_poly.pdbx_strand_id
1 'polypeptide(L)'
;MKSLRLIKVIASSLFVASLLALNPIGASAEWKSDPRGWWYTEGSSWATGWRLINSKWYYFDSKGYMAKDTTIDGYYLNESGAWTELTTSGNFKFDKSTGTIVEYTGSDSSVVIPNKIDGTEVKRIRFTSTSTCKNLTSITIPDSTTGIESIVCMNCSNLTHVDIPSSVKRIDPFAFNGCSNLKSITIPDGVTSINTASFSGCSSLKSLTIPNSVKTINTKAFAGCSSLESITIPNSVTSMGNDVFQECTNLKSITIPDSVTSIATYQNMPNGIGINPFYDCTKATFYVKSQALKQILINSGVSASKITISA
;
A
#
# COMPACT_ATOMS: atom_id res chain seq x y z
N MET A 1 7.24 18.90 45.23
CA MET A 1 6.91 19.62 43.97
C MET A 1 8.19 20.11 43.32
N LYS A 2 8.55 19.53 42.17
CA LYS A 2 9.62 19.86 41.19
C LYS A 2 10.35 18.58 40.76
N SER A 3 9.83 17.85 39.76
CA SER A 3 10.65 16.98 38.90
C SER A 3 9.96 16.47 37.62
N LEU A 4 8.88 17.11 37.13
CA LEU A 4 8.19 16.66 35.90
C LEU A 4 8.54 17.45 34.63
N ARG A 5 9.55 18.32 34.69
CA ARG A 5 10.02 19.09 33.50
C ARG A 5 11.41 18.73 32.99
N LEU A 6 12.09 17.74 33.59
CA LEU A 6 13.44 17.33 33.17
C LEU A 6 13.47 16.05 32.29
N ILE A 7 12.36 15.33 32.14
CA ILE A 7 12.33 14.03 31.42
C ILE A 7 12.18 14.20 29.89
N LYS A 8 11.68 15.34 29.39
CA LYS A 8 11.53 15.57 27.93
C LYS A 8 12.71 16.27 27.25
N VAL A 9 13.63 16.88 28.01
CA VAL A 9 14.77 17.63 27.44
C VAL A 9 16.05 16.79 27.38
N ILE A 10 16.06 15.61 28.03
CA ILE A 10 17.25 14.76 28.11
C ILE A 10 17.26 13.65 27.04
N ALA A 11 16.13 13.30 26.43
CA ALA A 11 16.10 12.24 25.43
C ALA A 11 16.79 12.60 24.09
N SER A 12 16.89 13.88 23.74
CA SER A 12 17.55 14.34 22.51
C SER A 12 19.08 14.40 22.63
N SER A 13 19.63 14.45 23.85
CA SER A 13 21.08 14.55 24.08
C SER A 13 21.68 13.28 24.71
N LEU A 14 20.93 12.49 25.50
CA LEU A 14 21.46 11.27 26.11
C LEU A 14 21.41 10.03 25.20
N PHE A 15 20.54 9.96 24.19
CA PHE A 15 20.57 8.87 23.21
C PHE A 15 21.80 8.94 22.29
N VAL A 16 22.44 10.11 22.21
CA VAL A 16 23.67 10.32 21.43
C VAL A 16 24.92 9.85 22.20
N ALA A 17 24.87 9.75 23.53
CA ALA A 17 26.05 9.50 24.36
C ALA A 17 26.22 8.04 24.82
N SER A 18 25.18 7.21 24.84
CA SER A 18 25.27 5.84 25.40
C SER A 18 25.56 4.72 24.40
N LEU A 19 25.94 5.03 23.15
CA LEU A 19 26.37 4.03 22.17
C LEU A 19 27.73 4.37 21.54
N LEU A 20 28.66 4.90 22.34
CA LEU A 20 30.09 4.87 22.01
C LEU A 20 30.65 3.46 22.25
N ALA A 21 30.16 2.51 21.46
CA ALA A 21 30.93 1.38 21.01
C ALA A 21 31.02 1.53 19.49
N LEU A 22 31.81 2.51 19.05
CA LEU A 22 32.28 2.59 17.67
C LEU A 22 33.13 1.34 17.42
N ASN A 23 32.48 0.24 17.03
CA ASN A 23 33.18 -0.72 16.21
C ASN A 23 33.51 0.03 14.92
N PRO A 24 34.80 0.20 14.55
CA PRO A 24 35.15 0.76 13.27
C PRO A 24 34.37 -0.02 12.22
N ILE A 25 33.64 0.70 11.36
CA ILE A 25 32.91 0.14 10.22
C ILE A 25 33.91 -0.79 9.53
N GLY A 26 33.70 -2.09 9.68
CA GLY A 26 34.56 -3.09 9.04
C GLY A 26 34.57 -2.79 7.55
N ALA A 27 35.69 -3.04 6.88
CA ALA A 27 35.99 -2.69 5.49
C ALA A 27 35.04 -3.28 4.42
N SER A 28 33.82 -3.69 4.77
CA SER A 28 32.81 -4.29 3.91
C SER A 28 31.38 -3.93 4.32
N ALA A 29 31.15 -2.75 4.92
CA ALA A 29 29.79 -2.32 5.22
C ALA A 29 29.08 -1.76 3.98
N GLU A 30 27.95 -2.35 3.61
CA GLU A 30 27.27 -2.06 2.36
C GLU A 30 25.75 -2.24 2.48
N TRP A 31 25.02 -1.43 1.72
CA TRP A 31 23.59 -1.61 1.51
C TRP A 31 23.35 -2.73 0.51
N LYS A 32 22.38 -3.59 0.81
CA LYS A 32 21.92 -4.66 -0.07
C LYS A 32 20.41 -4.65 -0.17
N SER A 33 19.87 -5.24 -1.24
CA SER A 33 18.44 -5.33 -1.45
C SER A 33 18.05 -6.57 -2.25
N ASP A 34 16.85 -7.06 -1.97
CA ASP A 34 16.16 -8.08 -2.75
C ASP A 34 14.66 -7.69 -2.83
N PRO A 35 13.79 -8.50 -3.47
CA PRO A 35 12.36 -8.18 -3.53
C PRO A 35 11.65 -8.12 -2.16
N ARG A 36 12.25 -8.63 -1.09
CA ARG A 36 11.69 -8.61 0.28
C ARG A 36 12.03 -7.31 0.99
N GLY A 37 13.18 -6.71 0.69
CA GLY A 37 13.53 -5.40 1.23
C GLY A 37 15.01 -5.07 1.15
N TRP A 38 15.37 -3.98 1.80
CA TRP A 38 16.75 -3.52 1.96
C TRP A 38 17.32 -4.06 3.27
N TRP A 39 18.62 -4.32 3.32
CA TRP A 39 19.36 -4.58 4.55
C TRP A 39 20.74 -3.95 4.47
N TYR A 40 21.45 -3.94 5.60
CA TYR A 40 22.80 -3.43 5.70
C TYR A 40 23.71 -4.52 6.26
N THR A 41 24.91 -4.67 5.71
CA THR A 41 25.92 -5.60 6.24
C THR A 41 27.01 -4.83 6.96
N GLU A 42 27.56 -5.43 8.02
CA GLU A 42 28.69 -4.94 8.80
C GLU A 42 29.68 -6.11 8.90
N GLY A 43 30.66 -6.20 7.99
CA GLY A 43 31.49 -7.40 7.88
C GLY A 43 30.74 -8.56 7.22
N SER A 44 30.81 -9.74 7.83
CA SER A 44 30.13 -10.96 7.39
C SER A 44 28.70 -11.11 7.96
N SER A 45 28.24 -10.16 8.75
CA SER A 45 26.94 -10.19 9.42
C SER A 45 26.02 -9.09 8.90
N TRP A 46 24.72 -9.36 8.84
CA TRP A 46 23.69 -8.35 8.67
C TRP A 46 23.45 -7.53 9.95
N ALA A 47 23.06 -6.27 9.77
CA ALA A 47 22.66 -5.38 10.85
C ALA A 47 21.27 -5.75 11.40
N THR A 48 21.08 -5.56 12.70
CA THR A 48 19.80 -5.74 13.40
C THR A 48 19.61 -4.64 14.44
N GLY A 49 18.37 -4.21 14.68
CA GLY A 49 18.02 -3.09 15.54
C GLY A 49 18.40 -1.72 14.95
N TRP A 50 18.49 -0.70 15.80
CA TRP A 50 18.83 0.66 15.40
C TRP A 50 20.30 0.78 14.95
N ARG A 51 20.54 1.46 13.83
CA ARG A 51 21.87 1.79 13.30
C ARG A 51 21.92 3.22 12.78
N LEU A 52 23.03 3.88 13.04
CA LEU A 52 23.35 5.19 12.47
C LEU A 52 24.21 4.98 11.22
N ILE A 53 23.67 5.26 10.03
CA ILE A 53 24.33 5.08 8.74
C ILE A 53 24.28 6.41 8.01
N ASN A 54 25.43 6.96 7.62
CA ASN A 54 25.53 8.25 6.91
C ASN A 54 24.70 9.37 7.57
N SER A 55 24.84 9.52 8.90
CA SER A 55 24.15 10.52 9.73
C SER A 55 22.62 10.39 9.79
N LYS A 56 22.06 9.25 9.39
CA LYS A 56 20.64 8.94 9.52
C LYS A 56 20.43 7.65 10.31
N TRP A 57 19.41 7.64 11.15
CA TRP A 57 19.02 6.45 11.90
C TRP A 57 18.13 5.56 11.05
N TYR A 58 18.42 4.27 11.07
CA TYR A 58 17.65 3.19 10.43
C TYR A 58 17.38 2.12 11.46
N TYR A 59 16.30 1.37 11.29
CA TYR A 59 16.01 0.19 12.09
C TYR A 59 15.97 -1.05 11.20
N PHE A 60 16.63 -2.12 11.63
CA PHE A 60 16.60 -3.42 10.95
C PHE A 60 15.91 -4.43 11.86
N ASP A 61 14.98 -5.22 11.31
CA ASP A 61 14.25 -6.22 12.09
C ASP A 61 15.13 -7.40 12.53
N SER A 62 14.55 -8.38 13.23
CA SER A 62 15.28 -9.58 13.66
C SER A 62 15.74 -10.48 12.49
N LYS A 63 15.19 -10.24 11.30
CA LYS A 63 15.60 -10.85 10.03
C LYS A 63 16.42 -9.85 9.19
N GLY A 64 17.07 -8.88 9.83
CA GLY A 64 17.96 -7.91 9.20
C GLY A 64 17.36 -7.01 8.13
N TYR A 65 16.06 -7.03 7.87
CA TYR A 65 15.44 -6.16 6.87
C TYR A 65 15.15 -4.78 7.47
N MET A 66 15.47 -3.74 6.71
CA MET A 66 15.23 -2.35 7.06
C MET A 66 13.73 -2.08 7.14
N ALA A 67 13.28 -1.60 8.30
CA ALA A 67 11.95 -1.08 8.49
C ALA A 67 11.78 0.27 7.77
N LYS A 68 10.61 0.50 7.18
CA LYS A 68 10.24 1.74 6.49
C LYS A 68 8.72 1.94 6.53
N ASP A 69 8.27 3.17 6.31
CA ASP A 69 6.86 3.55 6.37
C ASP A 69 6.15 3.04 7.65
N THR A 70 6.86 3.05 8.77
CA THR A 70 6.40 2.47 10.04
C THR A 70 6.96 3.23 11.23
N THR A 71 6.33 3.06 12.39
CA THR A 71 6.79 3.63 13.65
C THR A 71 7.38 2.52 14.52
N ILE A 72 8.65 2.67 14.88
CA ILE A 72 9.37 1.77 15.80
C ILE A 72 9.73 2.56 17.04
N ASP A 73 9.37 2.08 18.22
CA ASP A 73 9.66 2.72 19.52
C ASP A 73 9.20 4.20 19.60
N GLY A 74 8.13 4.55 18.88
CA GLY A 74 7.60 5.92 18.79
C GLY A 74 8.30 6.81 17.75
N TYR A 75 9.27 6.29 17.02
CA TYR A 75 10.01 6.98 15.96
C TYR A 75 9.52 6.52 14.58
N TYR A 76 9.05 7.47 13.77
CA TYR A 76 8.63 7.17 12.40
C TYR A 76 9.82 7.07 11.46
N LEU A 77 9.87 5.96 10.72
CA LEU A 77 10.79 5.69 9.63
C LEU A 77 10.03 5.96 8.33
N ASN A 78 10.53 6.90 7.54
CA ASN A 78 9.91 7.27 6.27
C ASN A 78 10.10 6.17 5.20
N GLU A 79 9.69 6.46 3.97
CA GLU A 79 9.79 5.53 2.84
C GLU A 79 11.23 5.09 2.52
N SER A 80 12.24 5.91 2.84
CA SER A 80 13.65 5.52 2.70
C SER A 80 14.17 4.70 3.88
N GLY A 81 13.31 4.40 4.87
CA GLY A 81 13.66 3.75 6.15
C GLY A 81 14.45 4.63 7.10
N ALA A 82 14.65 5.90 6.75
CA ALA A 82 15.35 6.83 7.60
C ALA A 82 14.38 7.39 8.63
N TRP A 83 14.84 7.47 9.88
CA TRP A 83 14.14 8.22 10.91
C TRP A 83 13.97 9.67 10.46
N THR A 84 12.76 10.19 10.65
CA THR A 84 12.45 11.60 10.43
C THR A 84 11.74 12.17 11.65
N GLU A 85 12.07 13.41 11.97
CA GLU A 85 11.39 14.14 13.03
C GLU A 85 10.03 14.64 12.50
N LEU A 86 8.95 14.25 13.19
CA LEU A 86 7.61 14.68 12.84
C LEU A 86 7.21 15.92 13.62
N THR A 87 6.65 16.88 12.91
CA THR A 87 5.95 18.00 13.54
C THR A 87 4.53 17.60 13.91
N THR A 88 3.98 18.22 14.96
CA THR A 88 2.57 18.05 15.35
C THR A 88 1.87 19.38 15.18
N SER A 89 0.87 19.44 14.31
CA SER A 89 0.08 20.64 14.05
C SER A 89 -1.40 20.26 14.07
N GLY A 90 -2.13 20.81 15.05
CA GLY A 90 -3.46 20.31 15.40
C GLY A 90 -3.41 18.81 15.71
N ASN A 91 -4.27 18.05 15.02
CA ASN A 91 -4.39 16.60 15.15
C ASN A 91 -3.52 15.83 14.14
N PHE A 92 -2.59 16.47 13.43
CA PHE A 92 -1.78 15.82 12.40
C PHE A 92 -0.31 15.70 12.81
N LYS A 93 0.23 14.48 12.72
CA LYS A 93 1.68 14.23 12.68
C LYS A 93 2.15 14.36 11.24
N PHE A 94 3.12 15.23 11.02
CA PHE A 94 3.47 15.71 9.69
C PHE A 94 4.99 15.75 9.49
N ASP A 95 5.44 15.06 8.44
CA ASP A 95 6.81 15.13 7.93
C ASP A 95 6.92 16.32 6.96
N LYS A 96 7.47 17.43 7.46
CA LYS A 96 7.66 18.67 6.69
C LYS A 96 8.60 18.49 5.50
N SER A 97 9.55 17.55 5.56
CA SER A 97 10.54 17.36 4.50
C SER A 97 9.92 16.79 3.23
N THR A 98 8.85 15.99 3.38
CA THR A 98 8.17 15.31 2.28
C THR A 98 6.75 15.80 2.03
N GLY A 99 6.19 16.62 2.93
CA GLY A 99 4.79 17.03 2.88
C GLY A 99 3.84 15.88 3.23
N THR A 100 4.26 14.95 4.09
CA THR A 100 3.50 13.71 4.38
C THR A 100 2.78 13.81 5.70
N ILE A 101 1.46 13.59 5.70
CA ILE A 101 0.72 13.31 6.92
C ILE A 101 0.90 11.83 7.25
N VAL A 102 1.47 11.54 8.41
CA VAL A 102 1.81 10.19 8.85
C VAL A 102 0.78 9.64 9.82
N GLU A 103 0.15 10.52 10.61
CA GLU A 103 -0.85 10.11 11.57
C GLU A 103 -1.85 11.24 11.82
N TYR A 104 -3.12 10.88 11.91
CA TYR A 104 -4.17 11.69 12.52
C TYR A 104 -4.41 11.19 13.95
N THR A 105 -4.22 12.06 14.94
CA THR A 105 -4.34 11.76 16.37
C THR A 105 -5.66 12.23 16.97
N GLY A 106 -6.55 12.80 16.15
CA GLY A 106 -7.84 13.28 16.62
C GLY A 106 -8.87 12.17 16.80
N SER A 107 -10.02 12.52 17.35
CA SER A 107 -11.12 11.59 17.60
C SER A 107 -12.22 11.63 16.55
N ASP A 108 -12.16 12.55 15.59
CA ASP A 108 -13.21 12.71 14.59
C ASP A 108 -13.27 11.48 13.68
N SER A 109 -14.49 11.09 13.29
CA SER A 109 -14.70 10.00 12.35
C SER A 109 -14.64 10.45 10.89
N SER A 110 -14.82 11.75 10.64
CA SER A 110 -14.71 12.36 9.32
C SER A 110 -13.66 13.45 9.37
N VAL A 111 -12.64 13.33 8.50
CA VAL A 111 -11.51 14.25 8.47
C VAL A 111 -11.36 14.87 7.09
N VAL A 112 -11.32 16.20 7.08
CA VAL A 112 -10.93 16.99 5.90
C VAL A 112 -9.44 17.25 5.97
N ILE A 113 -8.71 16.82 4.95
CA ILE A 113 -7.26 17.01 4.85
C ILE A 113 -6.97 18.46 4.45
N PRO A 114 -6.17 19.22 5.23
CA PRO A 114 -5.83 20.59 4.87
C PRO A 114 -4.84 20.62 3.70
N ASN A 115 -4.88 21.66 2.86
CA ASN A 115 -3.93 21.83 1.75
C ASN A 115 -2.49 22.07 2.23
N LYS A 116 -2.33 22.67 3.42
CA LYS A 116 -1.04 23.00 4.02
C LYS A 116 -1.06 22.71 5.51
N ILE A 117 0.07 22.28 6.03
CA ILE A 117 0.33 22.16 7.47
C ILE A 117 1.62 22.93 7.76
N ASP A 118 1.54 23.88 8.69
CA ASP A 118 2.65 24.77 9.06
C ASP A 118 3.33 25.47 7.86
N GLY A 119 2.53 25.90 6.89
CA GLY A 119 3.01 26.59 5.68
C GLY A 119 3.53 25.66 4.57
N THR A 120 3.76 24.38 4.86
CA THR A 120 4.19 23.37 3.88
C THR A 120 2.98 22.71 3.23
N GLU A 121 3.03 22.49 1.92
CA GLU A 121 2.00 21.75 1.17
C GLU A 121 1.88 20.30 1.64
N VAL A 122 0.64 19.83 1.80
CA VAL A 122 0.36 18.41 1.97
C VAL A 122 0.44 17.76 0.58
N LYS A 123 1.36 16.80 0.44
CA LYS A 123 1.62 16.07 -0.80
C LYS A 123 1.30 14.59 -0.68
N ARG A 124 1.30 14.04 0.54
CA ARG A 124 1.11 12.60 0.76
C ARG A 124 0.31 12.36 2.03
N ILE A 125 -0.49 11.30 2.02
CA ILE A 125 -1.19 10.79 3.20
C ILE A 125 -0.72 9.35 3.39
N ARG A 126 -0.15 9.02 4.55
CA ARG A 126 0.36 7.68 4.86
C ARG A 126 -0.04 7.24 6.26
N PHE A 127 -1.26 6.76 6.40
CA PHE A 127 -1.75 6.11 7.61
C PHE A 127 -1.42 4.62 7.53
N THR A 128 -0.29 4.22 8.11
CA THR A 128 0.17 2.82 8.14
C THR A 128 0.02 2.15 9.50
N SER A 129 -0.17 2.92 10.57
CA SER A 129 -0.44 2.39 11.91
C SER A 129 -1.93 2.11 12.11
N THR A 130 -2.26 0.94 12.66
CA THR A 130 -3.64 0.55 13.00
C THR A 130 -4.28 1.45 14.05
N SER A 131 -3.48 2.16 14.87
CA SER A 131 -3.99 3.14 15.84
C SER A 131 -4.56 4.38 15.17
N THR A 132 -3.97 4.79 14.05
CA THR A 132 -4.25 6.06 13.37
C THR A 132 -5.66 6.12 12.79
N CYS A 133 -6.13 5.02 12.22
CA CYS A 133 -7.42 4.96 11.53
C CYS A 133 -8.56 4.37 12.35
N LYS A 134 -8.37 4.15 13.65
CA LYS A 134 -9.32 3.37 14.46
C LYS A 134 -10.75 3.92 14.43
N ASN A 135 -10.93 5.23 14.31
CA ASN A 135 -12.25 5.86 14.30
C ASN A 135 -12.65 6.44 12.93
N LEU A 136 -11.72 6.48 11.96
CA LEU A 136 -11.97 7.14 10.68
C LEU A 136 -12.94 6.32 9.83
N THR A 137 -14.08 6.93 9.51
CA THR A 137 -15.10 6.40 8.60
C THR A 137 -15.07 7.06 7.23
N SER A 138 -14.53 8.29 7.14
CA SER A 138 -14.35 9.03 5.89
C SER A 138 -13.14 9.96 5.93
N ILE A 139 -12.48 10.11 4.78
CA ILE A 139 -11.40 11.08 4.55
C ILE A 139 -11.77 11.85 3.30
N THR A 140 -11.81 13.18 3.41
CA THR A 140 -12.04 14.09 2.29
C THR A 140 -10.76 14.84 1.99
N ILE A 141 -10.34 14.80 0.72
CA ILE A 141 -9.17 15.52 0.23
C ILE A 141 -9.69 16.63 -0.70
N PRO A 142 -9.60 17.92 -0.33
CA PRO A 142 -10.16 19.01 -1.12
C PRO A 142 -9.48 19.12 -2.49
N ASP A 143 -10.25 19.36 -3.56
CA ASP A 143 -9.73 19.53 -4.94
C ASP A 143 -8.69 20.66 -5.08
N SER A 144 -8.69 21.62 -4.15
CA SER A 144 -7.69 22.68 -4.06
C SER A 144 -6.29 22.23 -3.61
N THR A 145 -6.11 20.95 -3.26
CA THR A 145 -4.79 20.41 -2.92
C THR A 145 -3.91 20.42 -4.18
N THR A 146 -2.86 21.21 -4.17
CA THR A 146 -1.80 21.16 -5.18
C THR A 146 -1.06 19.82 -5.07
N GLY A 147 -1.54 18.83 -5.83
CA GLY A 147 -0.80 17.60 -6.14
C GLY A 147 -0.57 16.67 -4.95
N ILE A 148 -1.64 16.05 -4.42
CA ILE A 148 -1.44 14.82 -3.65
C ILE A 148 -0.79 13.79 -4.57
N GLU A 149 0.45 13.42 -4.28
CA GLU A 149 1.22 12.49 -5.08
C GLU A 149 0.80 11.05 -4.80
N SER A 150 0.47 10.73 -3.54
CA SER A 150 -0.03 9.42 -3.14
C SER A 150 -0.80 9.38 -1.82
N ILE A 151 -1.59 8.32 -1.66
CA ILE A 151 -2.35 7.99 -0.46
C ILE A 151 -2.13 6.54 -0.03
N VAL A 152 -1.98 6.34 1.28
CA VAL A 152 -2.01 5.07 2.00
C VAL A 152 -2.85 5.24 3.25
N CYS A 153 -3.85 4.39 3.40
CA CYS A 153 -4.75 4.16 4.52
C CYS A 153 -4.80 2.67 4.84
N MET A 154 -3.67 2.09 5.25
CA MET A 154 -3.57 0.65 5.52
C MET A 154 -4.31 0.29 6.82
N ASN A 155 -5.08 -0.80 6.79
CA ASN A 155 -5.86 -1.33 7.90
C ASN A 155 -6.83 -0.32 8.55
N CYS A 156 -7.27 0.69 7.79
CA CYS A 156 -8.31 1.62 8.20
C CYS A 156 -9.68 0.94 8.10
N SER A 157 -9.93 -0.07 8.95
CA SER A 157 -11.05 -1.00 8.83
C SER A 157 -12.42 -0.37 9.00
N ASN A 158 -12.53 0.80 9.64
CA ASN A 158 -13.78 1.56 9.77
C ASN A 158 -14.05 2.50 8.59
N LEU A 159 -13.08 2.68 7.68
CA LEU A 159 -13.20 3.56 6.52
C LEU A 159 -14.26 3.00 5.57
N THR A 160 -15.33 3.74 5.35
CA THR A 160 -16.46 3.33 4.49
C THR A 160 -16.43 3.96 3.11
N HIS A 161 -15.81 5.14 3.02
CA HIS A 161 -15.76 5.98 1.83
C HIS A 161 -14.48 6.82 1.81
N VAL A 162 -13.89 6.99 0.62
CA VAL A 162 -12.72 7.85 0.37
C VAL A 162 -12.91 8.56 -0.95
N ASP A 163 -12.94 9.89 -0.90
CA ASP A 163 -12.89 10.71 -2.10
C ASP A 163 -11.42 10.95 -2.47
N ILE A 164 -10.93 10.20 -3.46
CA ILE A 164 -9.59 10.40 -4.01
C ILE A 164 -9.67 11.47 -5.11
N PRO A 165 -9.01 12.63 -4.95
CA PRO A 165 -9.13 13.72 -5.90
C PRO A 165 -8.37 13.40 -7.18
N SER A 166 -8.78 14.03 -8.28
CA SER A 166 -8.19 13.86 -9.61
C SER A 166 -6.69 14.18 -9.66
N SER A 167 -6.19 14.99 -8.72
CA SER A 167 -4.76 15.32 -8.58
C SER A 167 -3.89 14.13 -8.17
N VAL A 168 -4.48 13.05 -7.63
CA VAL A 168 -3.74 11.86 -7.20
C VAL A 168 -3.18 11.10 -8.39
N LYS A 169 -1.84 11.05 -8.45
CA LYS A 169 -1.10 10.40 -9.54
C LYS A 169 -0.82 8.93 -9.27
N ARG A 170 -0.85 8.50 -8.00
CA ARG A 170 -0.42 7.16 -7.60
C ARG A 170 -1.22 6.65 -6.41
N ILE A 171 -1.70 5.42 -6.52
CA ILE A 171 -2.17 4.61 -5.39
C ILE A 171 -1.02 3.68 -5.02
N ASP A 172 -0.43 3.86 -3.84
CA ASP A 172 0.76 3.11 -3.44
C ASP A 172 0.45 1.61 -3.21
N PRO A 173 1.47 0.74 -3.21
CA PRO A 173 1.31 -0.63 -2.74
C PRO A 173 0.66 -0.65 -1.35
N PHE A 174 -0.29 -1.56 -1.14
CA PHE A 174 -1.04 -1.71 0.10
C PHE A 174 -1.87 -0.49 0.54
N ALA A 175 -2.10 0.50 -0.35
CA ALA A 175 -2.74 1.77 -0.02
C ALA A 175 -4.01 1.62 0.83
N PHE A 176 -4.96 0.77 0.44
CA PHE A 176 -6.20 0.51 1.19
C PHE A 176 -6.27 -0.93 1.67
N ASN A 177 -5.13 -1.60 1.83
CA ASN A 177 -5.09 -2.98 2.29
C ASN A 177 -5.77 -3.09 3.67
N GLY A 178 -6.73 -4.02 3.82
CA GLY A 178 -7.45 -4.22 5.08
C GLY A 178 -8.51 -3.16 5.42
N CYS A 179 -8.87 -2.26 4.49
CA CYS A 179 -10.03 -1.36 4.64
C CYS A 179 -11.35 -2.13 4.49
N SER A 180 -11.65 -3.04 5.42
CA SER A 180 -12.71 -4.05 5.29
C SER A 180 -14.12 -3.48 5.16
N ASN A 181 -14.40 -2.28 5.66
CA ASN A 181 -15.70 -1.61 5.52
C ASN A 181 -15.81 -0.68 4.30
N LEU A 182 -14.76 -0.54 3.48
CA LEU A 182 -14.77 0.35 2.30
C LEU A 182 -15.75 -0.20 1.26
N LYS A 183 -16.81 0.56 0.94
CA LYS A 183 -17.92 0.07 0.11
C LYS A 183 -17.76 0.38 -1.38
N SER A 184 -17.14 1.50 -1.69
CA SER A 184 -16.91 2.01 -3.04
C SER A 184 -15.63 2.82 -3.07
N ILE A 185 -14.98 2.83 -4.23
CA ILE A 185 -13.86 3.73 -4.49
C ILE A 185 -13.82 4.12 -5.97
N THR A 186 -13.53 5.39 -6.22
CA THR A 186 -13.24 5.91 -7.55
C THR A 186 -11.74 6.05 -7.68
N ILE A 187 -11.14 5.32 -8.62
CA ILE A 187 -9.71 5.44 -8.93
C ILE A 187 -9.55 6.64 -9.88
N PRO A 188 -8.69 7.63 -9.56
CA PRO A 188 -8.47 8.80 -10.40
C PRO A 188 -7.88 8.48 -11.77
N ASP A 189 -8.24 9.26 -12.79
CA ASP A 189 -7.72 9.14 -14.17
C ASP A 189 -6.20 9.38 -14.30
N GLY A 190 -5.55 9.95 -13.28
CA GLY A 190 -4.09 10.08 -13.23
C GLY A 190 -3.35 8.78 -12.92
N VAL A 191 -4.04 7.75 -12.44
CA VAL A 191 -3.44 6.49 -11.98
C VAL A 191 -3.17 5.57 -13.17
N THR A 192 -1.91 5.19 -13.38
CA THR A 192 -1.48 4.33 -14.50
C THR A 192 -1.37 2.84 -14.15
N SER A 193 -1.34 2.50 -12.86
CA SER A 193 -1.23 1.12 -12.38
C SER A 193 -2.00 0.95 -11.06
N ILE A 194 -2.68 -0.18 -10.90
CA ILE A 194 -3.21 -0.60 -9.60
C ILE A 194 -2.13 -1.45 -8.93
N ASN A 195 -1.59 -0.96 -7.82
CA ASN A 195 -0.40 -1.54 -7.22
C ASN A 195 -0.68 -2.78 -6.36
N THR A 196 0.41 -3.44 -5.97
CA THR A 196 0.38 -4.69 -5.21
C THR A 196 -0.48 -4.53 -3.97
N ALA A 197 -1.49 -5.39 -3.83
CA ALA A 197 -2.41 -5.43 -2.71
C ALA A 197 -3.10 -4.09 -2.35
N SER A 198 -3.17 -3.12 -3.27
CA SER A 198 -3.70 -1.78 -2.97
C SER A 198 -5.14 -1.79 -2.42
N PHE A 199 -5.97 -2.77 -2.77
CA PHE A 199 -7.33 -2.93 -2.23
C PHE A 199 -7.55 -4.31 -1.60
N SER A 200 -6.47 -5.04 -1.29
CA SER A 200 -6.62 -6.39 -0.73
C SER A 200 -7.31 -6.33 0.63
N GLY A 201 -8.29 -7.20 0.88
CA GLY A 201 -9.04 -7.26 2.12
C GLY A 201 -10.12 -6.19 2.27
N CYS A 202 -10.41 -5.40 1.22
CA CYS A 202 -11.58 -4.51 1.18
C CYS A 202 -12.87 -5.33 1.02
N SER A 203 -13.22 -6.15 2.01
CA SER A 203 -14.27 -7.17 1.91
C SER A 203 -15.68 -6.61 1.66
N SER A 204 -15.95 -5.36 2.03
CA SER A 204 -17.21 -4.67 1.74
C SER A 204 -17.26 -3.97 0.37
N LEU A 205 -16.17 -3.99 -0.41
CA LEU A 205 -16.09 -3.27 -1.68
C LEU A 205 -17.00 -3.92 -2.71
N LYS A 206 -18.12 -3.28 -3.03
CA LYS A 206 -19.16 -3.81 -3.94
C LYS A 206 -18.92 -3.46 -5.40
N SER A 207 -18.34 -2.30 -5.63
CA SER A 207 -18.13 -1.73 -6.95
C SER A 207 -16.93 -0.81 -6.94
N LEU A 208 -16.16 -0.84 -8.03
CA LEU A 208 -15.10 0.11 -8.32
C LEU A 208 -15.03 0.32 -9.83
N THR A 209 -14.57 1.50 -10.25
CA THR A 209 -14.30 1.79 -11.66
C THR A 209 -12.80 1.88 -11.86
N ILE A 210 -12.26 1.08 -12.78
CA ILE A 210 -10.85 1.16 -13.20
C ILE A 210 -10.80 2.12 -14.41
N PRO A 211 -10.08 3.25 -14.31
CA PRO A 211 -10.01 4.22 -15.41
C PRO A 211 -9.15 3.72 -16.58
N ASN A 212 -9.40 4.26 -17.77
CA ASN A 212 -8.68 3.92 -19.01
C ASN A 212 -7.19 4.36 -19.02
N SER A 213 -6.75 5.08 -18.00
CA SER A 213 -5.33 5.37 -17.76
C SER A 213 -4.54 4.16 -17.29
N VAL A 214 -5.20 3.19 -16.64
CA VAL A 214 -4.55 2.02 -16.05
C VAL A 214 -4.05 1.06 -17.12
N LYS A 215 -2.77 0.71 -17.05
CA LYS A 215 -2.08 -0.24 -17.95
C LYS A 215 -1.85 -1.60 -17.30
N THR A 216 -1.70 -1.63 -15.98
CA THR A 216 -1.33 -2.85 -15.24
C THR A 216 -2.11 -2.96 -13.94
N ILE A 217 -2.55 -4.17 -13.62
CA ILE A 217 -3.15 -4.52 -12.33
C ILE A 217 -2.22 -5.52 -11.63
N ASN A 218 -1.56 -5.10 -10.56
CA ASN A 218 -0.51 -5.88 -9.91
C ASN A 218 -1.05 -6.96 -8.95
N THR A 219 -0.12 -7.78 -8.45
CA THR A 219 -0.39 -8.93 -7.59
C THR A 219 -1.31 -8.57 -6.42
N LYS A 220 -2.35 -9.39 -6.19
CA LYS A 220 -3.31 -9.25 -5.09
C LYS A 220 -4.08 -7.92 -5.04
N ALA A 221 -4.08 -7.12 -6.12
CA ALA A 221 -4.66 -5.78 -6.11
C ALA A 221 -6.07 -5.70 -5.48
N PHE A 222 -6.94 -6.68 -5.72
CA PHE A 222 -8.30 -6.80 -5.19
C PHE A 222 -8.54 -8.11 -4.41
N ALA A 223 -7.48 -8.80 -3.95
CA ALA A 223 -7.61 -10.06 -3.24
C ALA A 223 -8.47 -9.92 -1.97
N GLY A 224 -9.49 -10.74 -1.79
CA GLY A 224 -10.40 -10.70 -0.65
C GLY A 224 -11.47 -9.61 -0.71
N CYS A 225 -11.68 -8.97 -1.87
CA CYS A 225 -12.85 -8.09 -2.11
C CYS A 225 -14.14 -8.92 -2.25
N SER A 226 -14.53 -9.62 -1.18
CA SER A 226 -15.55 -10.66 -1.21
C SER A 226 -16.97 -10.16 -1.51
N SER A 227 -17.24 -8.85 -1.41
CA SER A 227 -18.52 -8.25 -1.83
C SER A 227 -18.56 -7.78 -3.28
N LEU A 228 -17.45 -7.84 -4.03
CA LEU A 228 -17.39 -7.38 -5.42
C LEU A 228 -18.21 -8.31 -6.31
N GLU A 229 -19.25 -7.79 -6.97
CA GLU A 229 -20.18 -8.63 -7.75
C GLU A 229 -19.86 -8.68 -9.25
N SER A 230 -19.32 -7.59 -9.79
CA SER A 230 -18.97 -7.48 -11.21
C SER A 230 -17.82 -6.52 -11.41
N ILE A 231 -16.96 -6.81 -12.40
CA ILE A 231 -15.92 -5.86 -12.80
C ILE A 231 -15.65 -5.89 -14.31
N THR A 232 -15.39 -4.73 -14.88
CA THR A 232 -14.94 -4.59 -16.26
C THR A 232 -13.49 -4.10 -16.25
N ILE A 233 -12.60 -4.88 -16.86
CA ILE A 233 -11.22 -4.49 -17.09
C ILE A 233 -11.18 -3.58 -18.33
N PRO A 234 -10.61 -2.36 -18.26
CA PRO A 234 -10.60 -1.46 -19.40
C PRO A 234 -9.60 -1.89 -20.47
N ASN A 235 -9.89 -1.55 -21.74
CA ASN A 235 -9.06 -1.88 -22.93
C ASN A 235 -7.62 -1.34 -22.86
N SER A 236 -7.32 -0.48 -21.89
CA SER A 236 -5.99 0.04 -21.64
C SER A 236 -5.08 -0.95 -20.90
N VAL A 237 -5.65 -1.93 -20.20
CA VAL A 237 -4.90 -2.90 -19.40
C VAL A 237 -4.27 -3.94 -20.31
N THR A 238 -2.97 -4.14 -20.17
CA THR A 238 -2.19 -5.12 -20.94
C THR A 238 -1.70 -6.28 -20.10
N SER A 239 -1.59 -6.11 -18.78
CA SER A 239 -1.07 -7.12 -17.86
C SER A 239 -1.81 -7.18 -16.53
N MET A 240 -1.97 -8.41 -16.02
CA MET A 240 -2.52 -8.70 -14.69
C MET A 240 -1.59 -9.62 -13.89
N GLY A 241 -1.35 -9.28 -12.63
CA GLY A 241 -0.49 -10.02 -11.70
C GLY A 241 -1.15 -11.29 -11.14
N ASN A 242 -0.47 -11.93 -10.19
CA ASN A 242 -1.00 -13.12 -9.52
C ASN A 242 -2.11 -12.72 -8.53
N ASP A 243 -3.08 -13.60 -8.30
CA ASP A 243 -4.08 -13.47 -7.24
C ASP A 243 -4.89 -12.16 -7.25
N VAL A 244 -4.99 -11.47 -8.39
CA VAL A 244 -5.58 -10.11 -8.48
C VAL A 244 -6.96 -10.04 -7.83
N PHE A 245 -7.81 -11.04 -8.08
CA PHE A 245 -9.16 -11.22 -7.55
C PHE A 245 -9.26 -12.48 -6.68
N GLN A 246 -8.16 -12.96 -6.09
CA GLN A 246 -8.21 -14.09 -5.15
C GLN A 246 -9.33 -13.87 -4.13
N GLU A 247 -10.12 -14.90 -3.83
CA GLU A 247 -11.18 -14.86 -2.79
C GLU A 247 -12.26 -13.78 -2.99
N CYS A 248 -12.46 -13.31 -4.23
CA CYS A 248 -13.63 -12.51 -4.61
C CYS A 248 -14.86 -13.43 -4.78
N THR A 249 -15.32 -14.03 -3.68
CA THR A 249 -16.28 -15.15 -3.68
C THR A 249 -17.70 -14.78 -4.15
N ASN A 250 -18.06 -13.49 -4.19
CA ASN A 250 -19.32 -13.01 -4.76
C ASN A 250 -19.19 -12.45 -6.19
N LEU A 251 -18.02 -12.53 -6.81
CA LEU A 251 -17.83 -12.09 -8.20
C LEU A 251 -18.65 -13.00 -9.12
N LYS A 252 -19.68 -12.44 -9.76
CA LYS A 252 -20.59 -13.11 -10.68
C LYS A 252 -20.15 -12.95 -12.13
N SER A 253 -19.60 -11.79 -12.48
CA SER A 253 -19.19 -11.49 -13.85
C SER A 253 -17.90 -10.69 -13.92
N ILE A 254 -17.06 -11.02 -14.88
CA ILE A 254 -15.88 -10.23 -15.21
C ILE A 254 -15.73 -10.12 -16.72
N THR A 255 -15.55 -8.90 -17.21
CA THR A 255 -15.23 -8.64 -18.63
C THR A 255 -13.76 -8.34 -18.76
N ILE A 256 -13.06 -9.11 -19.60
CA ILE A 256 -11.62 -8.98 -19.84
C ILE A 256 -11.41 -8.66 -21.33
N PRO A 257 -10.73 -7.54 -21.67
CA PRO A 257 -10.52 -7.12 -23.04
C PRO A 257 -9.31 -7.83 -23.67
N ASP A 258 -9.31 -7.95 -25.00
CA ASP A 258 -8.24 -8.57 -25.78
C ASP A 258 -6.88 -7.88 -25.64
N SER A 259 -6.85 -6.66 -25.10
CA SER A 259 -5.61 -5.96 -24.76
C SER A 259 -4.80 -6.68 -23.68
N VAL A 260 -5.45 -7.50 -22.84
CA VAL A 260 -4.79 -8.31 -21.82
C VAL A 260 -4.08 -9.49 -22.49
N THR A 261 -2.77 -9.33 -22.68
CA THR A 261 -1.91 -10.35 -23.32
C THR A 261 -1.02 -11.08 -22.32
N SER A 262 -0.90 -10.58 -21.08
CA SER A 262 -0.09 -11.17 -20.03
C SER A 262 -0.88 -11.35 -18.74
N ILE A 263 -1.00 -12.60 -18.29
CA ILE A 263 -1.55 -12.96 -16.99
C ILE A 263 -0.48 -13.74 -16.24
N ALA A 264 -0.06 -13.21 -15.08
CA ALA A 264 0.89 -13.91 -14.24
C ALA A 264 0.23 -15.16 -13.64
N THR A 265 0.99 -16.26 -13.63
CA THR A 265 0.56 -17.55 -13.07
C THR A 265 1.70 -18.11 -12.24
N TYR A 266 1.42 -18.60 -11.03
CA TYR A 266 2.37 -19.47 -10.32
C TYR A 266 2.24 -20.90 -10.85
N GLN A 267 3.19 -21.34 -11.69
CA GLN A 267 3.19 -22.69 -12.26
C GLN A 267 3.81 -23.77 -11.32
N ASN A 268 4.21 -23.43 -10.09
CA ASN A 268 5.03 -24.30 -9.23
C ASN A 268 4.52 -24.43 -7.78
N MET A 269 3.23 -24.77 -7.58
CA MET A 269 2.77 -25.28 -6.28
C MET A 269 2.75 -26.82 -6.29
N PRO A 270 3.10 -27.50 -5.18
CA PRO A 270 3.23 -28.98 -5.12
C PRO A 270 1.98 -29.78 -5.51
N ASN A 271 0.82 -29.12 -5.58
CA ASN A 271 -0.48 -29.71 -5.91
C ASN A 271 -0.93 -29.45 -7.37
N GLY A 272 -0.11 -28.82 -8.22
CA GLY A 272 -0.35 -28.71 -9.67
C GLY A 272 -1.54 -27.84 -10.09
N ILE A 273 -2.19 -27.13 -9.15
CA ILE A 273 -3.23 -26.14 -9.45
C ILE A 273 -2.57 -24.77 -9.32
N GLY A 274 -2.17 -24.20 -10.46
CA GLY A 274 -1.66 -22.83 -10.48
C GLY A 274 -2.69 -21.87 -9.88
N ILE A 275 -2.27 -21.05 -8.91
CA ILE A 275 -3.12 -19.99 -8.38
C ILE A 275 -3.21 -18.93 -9.48
N ASN A 276 -4.36 -18.93 -10.15
CA ASN A 276 -4.68 -17.96 -11.18
C ASN A 276 -5.16 -16.65 -10.53
N PRO A 277 -5.21 -15.52 -11.26
CA PRO A 277 -5.67 -14.25 -10.70
C PRO A 277 -7.07 -14.30 -10.10
N PHE A 278 -7.85 -15.35 -10.36
CA PHE A 278 -9.24 -15.52 -9.96
C PHE A 278 -9.42 -16.75 -9.05
N TYR A 279 -8.38 -17.12 -8.29
CA TYR A 279 -8.50 -18.19 -7.30
C TYR A 279 -9.69 -17.94 -6.37
N ASP A 280 -10.50 -18.98 -6.15
CA ASP A 280 -11.74 -18.92 -5.37
C ASP A 280 -12.82 -17.92 -5.87
N CYS A 281 -12.73 -17.47 -7.12
CA CYS A 281 -13.84 -16.81 -7.83
C CYS A 281 -14.85 -17.85 -8.34
N THR A 282 -15.44 -18.63 -7.43
CA THR A 282 -16.24 -19.81 -7.78
C THR A 282 -17.54 -19.51 -8.52
N LYS A 283 -18.09 -18.30 -8.38
CA LYS A 283 -19.34 -17.86 -9.04
C LYS A 283 -19.12 -17.10 -10.35
N ALA A 284 -17.88 -16.78 -10.72
CA ALA A 284 -17.59 -15.87 -11.80
C ALA A 284 -17.77 -16.51 -13.19
N THR A 285 -18.48 -15.79 -14.06
CA THR A 285 -18.46 -15.97 -15.51
C THR A 285 -17.53 -14.94 -16.15
N PHE A 286 -16.65 -15.39 -17.04
CA PHE A 286 -15.65 -14.58 -17.72
C PHE A 286 -16.13 -14.26 -19.13
N TYR A 287 -16.23 -12.97 -19.46
CA TYR A 287 -16.62 -12.48 -20.77
C TYR A 287 -15.38 -11.96 -21.50
N VAL A 288 -15.13 -12.52 -22.69
CA VAL A 288 -13.99 -12.18 -23.56
C VAL A 288 -14.47 -12.02 -25.00
N LYS A 289 -13.68 -11.36 -25.84
CA LYS A 289 -14.02 -11.15 -27.27
C LYS A 289 -13.29 -12.09 -28.22
N SER A 290 -12.09 -12.53 -27.87
CA SER A 290 -11.29 -13.42 -28.74
C SER A 290 -11.09 -14.82 -28.18
N GLN A 291 -10.95 -15.78 -29.10
CA GLN A 291 -10.52 -17.14 -28.77
C GLN A 291 -9.08 -17.15 -28.21
N ALA A 292 -8.24 -16.21 -28.63
CA ALA A 292 -6.88 -16.05 -28.13
C ALA A 292 -6.89 -15.75 -26.62
N LEU A 293 -7.67 -14.75 -26.19
CA LEU A 293 -7.80 -14.41 -24.77
C LEU A 293 -8.46 -15.54 -23.96
N LYS A 294 -9.47 -16.22 -24.53
CA LYS A 294 -10.03 -17.43 -23.91
C LYS A 294 -8.94 -18.46 -23.61
N GLN A 295 -8.03 -18.71 -24.54
CA GLN A 295 -6.94 -19.66 -24.34
C GLN A 295 -5.95 -19.19 -23.27
N ILE A 296 -5.63 -17.89 -23.23
CA ILE A 296 -4.78 -17.31 -22.17
C ILE A 296 -5.40 -17.55 -20.79
N LEU A 297 -6.71 -17.33 -20.63
CA LEU A 297 -7.40 -17.58 -19.37
C LEU A 297 -7.41 -19.06 -18.98
N ILE A 298 -7.64 -19.96 -19.94
CA ILE A 298 -7.57 -21.42 -19.70
C ILE A 298 -6.17 -21.81 -19.22
N ASN A 299 -5.13 -21.34 -19.93
CA ASN A 299 -3.73 -21.59 -19.57
C ASN A 299 -3.37 -21.00 -18.20
N SER A 300 -4.07 -19.94 -17.79
CA SER A 300 -3.91 -19.38 -16.45
C SER A 300 -4.52 -20.24 -15.34
N GLY A 301 -5.45 -21.14 -15.66
CA GLY A 301 -6.16 -22.01 -14.70
C GLY A 301 -7.66 -21.74 -14.58
N VAL A 302 -8.23 -20.86 -15.42
CA VAL A 302 -9.68 -20.62 -15.46
C VAL A 302 -10.37 -21.75 -16.21
N SER A 303 -11.43 -22.32 -15.63
CA SER A 303 -12.20 -23.38 -16.29
C SER A 303 -12.86 -22.90 -17.57
N ALA A 304 -12.68 -23.63 -18.68
CA ALA A 304 -13.23 -23.27 -19.98
C ALA A 304 -14.76 -23.13 -19.98
N SER A 305 -15.46 -23.86 -19.12
CA SER A 305 -16.93 -23.78 -18.98
C SER A 305 -17.41 -22.47 -18.37
N LYS A 306 -16.53 -21.72 -17.71
CA LYS A 306 -16.82 -20.40 -17.14
C LYS A 306 -16.53 -19.25 -18.09
N ILE A 307 -15.96 -19.51 -19.27
CA ILE A 307 -15.56 -18.47 -20.21
C ILE A 307 -16.53 -18.41 -21.39
N THR A 308 -17.21 -17.27 -21.51
CA THR A 308 -18.13 -16.94 -22.61
C THR A 308 -17.45 -15.99 -23.57
N ILE A 309 -17.48 -16.32 -24.86
CA ILE A 309 -17.09 -15.37 -25.92
C ILE A 309 -18.34 -14.57 -26.28
N SER A 310 -18.29 -13.26 -26.03
CA SER A 310 -19.36 -12.32 -26.38
C SER A 310 -18.89 -11.41 -27.52
N ALA A 311 -19.75 -11.19 -28.51
CA ALA A 311 -19.50 -10.31 -29.66
C ALA A 311 -19.26 -8.84 -29.25
#